data_AF-A0A1I5X8V3-F1
#
_entry.id   AF-A0A1I5X8V3-F1
#
_cell.length_a   1.000
_cell.length_b   1.000
_cell.length_c   1.000
_cell.angle_alpha   90.00
_cell.angle_beta   90.00
_cell.angle_gamma   90.00
#
_symmetry.space_group_name_H-M   'P 1'
#
loop_
_entity.id
_entity.type
_entity.pdbx_description
1 polymer ?
#
loop_
_entity_poly.entity_id
_entity_poly.type
_entity_poly.pdbx_seq_one_letter_code
_entity_poly.pdbx_strand_id
1 'polypeptide(L)' 'MDQNEWMIQELERAFEMSRDYKQKALLAAAKRLIQEQTVRIQQMEGELDGTLWSPRNWSE' A
#
# COMPACT_ATOMS: atom_id res chain seq x y z
N MET A 1 7.82 -13.80 0.81
CA MET A 1 6.77 -12.92 1.37
C MET A 1 6.92 -11.58 0.68
N ASP A 2 5.82 -10.99 0.24
CA ASP A 2 5.80 -9.60 -0.26
C ASP A 2 6.32 -8.67 0.85
N GLN A 3 7.16 -7.68 0.51
CA GLN A 3 7.71 -6.71 1.48
C GLN A 3 6.60 -5.97 2.23
N ASN A 4 5.49 -5.69 1.56
CA ASN A 4 4.32 -5.05 2.17
C ASN A 4 3.66 -5.95 3.23
N GLU A 5 3.61 -7.26 2.98
CA GLU A 5 2.99 -8.21 3.89
C GLU A 5 3.80 -8.40 5.17
N TRP A 6 5.13 -8.49 5.06
CA TRP A 6 6.02 -8.51 6.22
C TRP A 6 5.86 -7.24 7.08
N MET A 7 5.86 -6.07 6.44
CA MET A 7 5.73 -4.79 7.14
C MET A 7 4.37 -4.64 7.85
N ILE A 8 3.28 -5.09 7.22
CA ILE A 8 1.95 -5.11 7.83
C ILE A 8 1.91 -6.00 9.08
N GLN A 9 2.55 -7.18 9.02
CA GLN A 9 2.61 -8.08 10.17
C GLN A 9 3.44 -7.50 11.32
N GLU A 10 4.53 -6.79 11.02
CA GLU A 10 5.35 -6.13 12.03
C GLU A 10 4.58 -4.99 12.73
N LEU A 11 3.85 -4.19 11.96
CA LEU A 11 2.99 -3.13 12.51
C LEU A 11 1.88 -3.68 13.39
N GLU A 12 1.28 -4.81 13.02
CA GLU A 12 0.28 -5.49 13.84
C GLU A 12 0.89 -5.99 15.16
N ARG A 13 2.08 -6.62 15.10
CA ARG A 13 2.78 -7.08 16.30
C ARG A 13 3.11 -5.92 17.23
N ALA A 14 3.62 -4.81 16.69
CA ALA A 14 3.90 -3.60 17.46
C ALA A 14 2.62 -3.01 18.09
N PHE A 15 1.49 -3.06 17.37
CA PHE A 15 0.20 -2.58 17.86
C PHE A 15 -0.30 -3.41 19.06
N GLU A 16 -0.24 -4.74 18.95
CA GLU A 16 -0.58 -5.69 20.02
C GLU A 16 0.29 -5.49 21.27
N MET A 17 1.59 -5.22 21.08
CA MET A 17 2.53 -4.99 22.18
C MET A 17 2.42 -3.61 22.85
N SER A 18 1.87 -2.61 22.15
CA SER A 18 1.75 -1.26 22.69
C SER A 18 0.65 -1.17 23.75
N ARG A 19 0.89 -0.38 24.80
CA ARG A 19 -0.12 -0.02 25.81
C ARG A 19 -0.56 1.44 25.73
N ASP A 20 0.14 2.25 24.95
CA ASP A 20 -0.16 3.66 24.78
C ASP A 20 -1.15 3.85 23.62
N TYR A 21 -2.23 4.59 23.89
CA TYR A 21 -3.28 4.82 22.89
C TYR A 21 -2.77 5.57 21.65
N LYS A 22 -1.88 6.56 21.83
CA LYS A 22 -1.36 7.35 20.71
C LYS A 22 -0.46 6.50 19.82
N GLN A 23 0.36 5.64 20.41
CA GLN A 23 1.16 4.66 19.68
C GLN A 23 0.28 3.69 18.90
N LYS A 24 -0.77 3.13 19.52
CA LYS A 24 -1.74 2.28 18.82
C LYS A 24 -2.39 2.99 17.64
N ALA A 25 -2.84 4.22 17.81
CA ALA A 25 -3.45 5.01 16.74
C ALA A 25 -2.46 5.25 15.58
N LEU A 26 -1.20 5.58 15.89
CA LEU A 26 -0.15 5.78 14.88
C LEU A 26 0.12 4.50 14.09
N LEU A 27 0.27 3.36 14.77
CA LEU A 27 0.56 2.07 14.14
C LEU A 27 -0.61 1.61 13.25
N ALA A 28 -1.85 1.78 13.71
CA ALA A 28 -3.04 1.48 12.92
C ALA A 28 -3.14 2.37 11.67
N ALA A 29 -2.85 3.67 11.80
CA ALA A 29 -2.84 4.60 10.68
C ALA A 29 -1.74 4.26 9.66
N ALA A 30 -0.54 3.90 10.13
CA ALA A 30 0.56 3.48 9.26
C ALA A 30 0.21 2.21 8.47
N LYS A 31 -0.34 1.19 9.14
CA LYS A 31 -0.80 -0.05 8.49
C LYS A 31 -1.83 0.26 7.40
N ARG A 32 -2.83 1.09 7.71
CA ARG A 32 -3.86 1.51 6.75
C ARG A 32 -3.26 2.24 5.56
N LEU A 33 -2.33 3.17 5.80
CA LEU A 33 -1.68 3.94 4.73
C LEU A 33 -0.94 3.01 3.75
N ILE A 34 -0.19 2.03 4.26
CA ILE A 34 0.52 1.05 3.42
C ILE A 34 -0.46 0.28 2.53
N GLN A 35 -1.55 -0.23 3.11
CA GLN A 35 -2.58 -0.95 2.34
C GLN A 35 -3.19 -0.08 1.24
N GLU A 36 -3.48 1.18 1.54
CA GLU A 36 -3.99 2.13 0.55
C GLU A 36 -2.96 2.41 -0.56
N GLN A 37 -1.66 2.53 -0.23
CA GLN A 37 -0.61 2.71 -1.24
C GLN A 37 -0.44 1.48 -2.14
N THR A 38 -0.53 0.27 -1.59
CA THR A 38 -0.46 -0.96 -2.40
C THR A 38 -1.56 -0.99 -3.45
N VAL A 39 -2.80 -0.64 -3.08
CA VAL A 39 -3.92 -0.55 -4.03
C VAL A 39 -3.67 0.52 -5.10
N ARG A 40 -3.16 1.69 -4.72
CA ARG A 40 -2.87 2.77 -5.67
C ARG A 40 -1.79 2.37 -6.66
N ILE A 41 -0.74 1.67 -6.23
CA ILE A 41 0.32 1.17 -7.12
C ILE A 41 -0.28 0.21 -8.15
N GLN A 42 -1.09 -0.76 -7.71
CA GLN A 42 -1.75 -1.69 -8.63
C GLN A 42 -2.67 -0.99 -9.64
N GLN A 43 -3.39 0.06 -9.21
CA GLN A 43 -4.21 0.87 -10.10
C GLN A 43 -3.36 1.62 -11.13
N MET A 44 -2.28 2.27 -10.69
CA MET A 44 -1.35 2.99 -11.58
C MET A 44 -0.65 2.06 -12.57
N GLU A 45 -0.28 0.84 -12.16
CA GLU A 45 0.26 -0.19 -13.05
C GLU A 45 -0.77 -0.56 -14.12
N GLY A 46 -2.03 -0.77 -13.75
CA GLY A 46 -3.11 -1.04 -14.70
C GLY A 46 -3.41 0.13 -15.66
N GLU A 47 -3.37 1.36 -15.17
CA GLU A 47 -3.51 2.56 -16.01
C GLU A 47 -2.35 2.73 -16.98
N LEU A 48 -1.12 2.49 -16.52
CA LEU A 48 0.08 2.53 -17.33
C LEU A 48 0.01 1.49 -18.44
N ASP A 49 -0.35 0.25 -18.09
CA ASP A 49 -0.54 -0.83 -19.07
C ASP A 49 -1.63 -0.46 -20.08
N GLY A 50 -2.81 -0.01 -19.62
CA GLY A 50 -3.89 0.40 -20.51
C GLY A 50 -3.50 1.54 -21.46
N THR A 51 -2.68 2.48 -20.98
CA THR A 51 -2.15 3.58 -21.78
C THR A 51 -1.11 3.09 -22.79
N LEU A 52 -0.19 2.22 -22.38
CA LEU A 52 0.83 1.62 -23.23
C LEU A 52 0.24 0.73 -24.31
N TRP A 53 -0.88 0.05 -24.05
CA TRP A 53 -1.57 -0.82 -25.01
C TRP A 53 -2.67 -0.12 -25.81
N SER A 54 -2.82 1.20 -25.68
CA SER A 54 -3.79 2.00 -26.45
C SER A 54 -3.18 2.44 -27.79
N PRO A 55 -3.61 1.88 -28.95
CA PRO A 55 -3.06 2.24 -30.25
C PRO A 55 -3.28 3.70 -30.62
N ARG A 56 -4.24 4.37 -29.97
CA ARG A 56 -4.51 5.81 -30.12
C ARG A 56 -3.35 6.69 -29.65
N ASN A 57 -2.49 6.18 -28.75
CA ASN A 57 -1.36 6.91 -28.18
C ASN A 57 -0.03 6.58 -28.87
N TRP A 58 -0.04 5.75 -29.91
CA TRP A 58 1.18 5.27 -30.59
C TRP A 58 1.56 6.09 -31.84
N SER A 59 0.70 7.03 -32.27
CA SER A 59 0.86 7.78 -33.51
C SER A 59 1.11 9.28 -33.30
N GLU A 60 1.63 9.68 -32.15
CA GLU A 60 2.26 11.01 -31.94
C GLU A 60 3.76 10.95 -32.25
#